data_AF-A0A640LQ58-F1
#
_entry.id   AF-A0A640LQ58-F1
#
_cell.length_a   1.000
_cell.length_b   1.000
_cell.length_c   1.000
_cell.angle_alpha   90.00
_cell.angle_beta   90.00
_cell.angle_gamma   90.00
#
_symmetry.space_group_name_H-M   'P 1'
#
loop_
_entity.id
_entity.type
_entity.pdbx_description
1 polymer ?
#
loop_
_entity_poly.entity_id
_entity_poly.type
_entity_poly.pdbx_seq_one_letter_code
_entity_poly.pdbx_strand_id
1 'polypeptide(L)'
;MVPSLLIAAIGGAITGWVSWKVDNPYTWILIGRAIQGIGAAGAMPVVIPCVGDLYKDEKQVSTGLGIIETSNTFGKVLSPILGSALAAIVWFLPFWAIPVLCIVSIVLLLVLVKAKKQEGEVPPLKEFIKSIVATFREKGRWLVQLLCLFYSEFSFICQLYWNQSMTFMVYGKGVYLRFRYLYCHLVHIWLVKKLEIIKM
;
A
#
# COMPACT_ATOMS: atom_id res chain seq x y z
N MET A 1 -8.83 -11.87 -3.04
CA MET A 1 -7.47 -11.87 -2.46
C MET A 1 -6.53 -12.81 -3.20
N VAL A 2 -6.85 -14.09 -3.39
CA VAL A 2 -5.95 -15.07 -4.05
C VAL A 2 -5.38 -14.60 -5.40
N PRO A 3 -6.18 -14.07 -6.35
CA PRO A 3 -5.62 -13.61 -7.63
C PRO A 3 -4.61 -12.46 -7.48
N SER A 4 -4.86 -11.55 -6.54
CA SER A 4 -3.99 -10.39 -6.27
C SER A 4 -2.65 -10.84 -5.64
N LEU A 5 -2.68 -11.81 -4.73
CA LEU A 5 -1.47 -12.40 -4.14
C LEU A 5 -0.65 -13.17 -5.19
N LEU A 6 -1.29 -13.86 -6.12
CA LEU A 6 -0.60 -14.55 -7.22
C LEU A 6 0.11 -13.56 -8.14
N ILE A 7 -0.55 -12.48 -8.54
CA ILE A 7 0.06 -11.43 -9.37
C ILE A 7 1.27 -10.81 -8.65
N ALA A 8 1.13 -10.51 -7.35
CA ALA A 8 2.25 -9.99 -6.56
C ALA A 8 3.42 -10.99 -6.46
N ALA A 9 3.14 -12.28 -6.25
CA ALA A 9 4.14 -13.34 -6.22
C ALA A 9 4.89 -13.44 -7.56
N ILE A 10 4.16 -13.43 -8.68
CA ILE A 10 4.74 -13.48 -10.02
C ILE A 10 5.67 -12.28 -10.23
N GLY A 11 5.21 -11.07 -9.93
CA GLY A 11 6.05 -9.87 -10.07
C GLY A 11 7.30 -9.93 -9.19
N GLY A 12 7.19 -10.44 -7.96
CA GLY A 12 8.32 -10.64 -7.05
C GLY A 12 9.33 -11.67 -7.55
N ALA A 13 8.84 -12.82 -8.03
CA ALA A 13 9.66 -13.87 -8.62
C ALA A 13 10.39 -13.40 -9.89
N ILE A 14 9.71 -12.65 -10.76
CA ILE A 14 10.32 -12.03 -11.95
C ILE A 14 11.46 -11.10 -11.51
N THR A 15 11.21 -10.20 -10.54
CA THR A 15 12.26 -9.29 -10.05
C THR A 15 13.42 -10.06 -9.45
N GLY A 16 13.17 -11.05 -8.58
CA GLY A 16 14.23 -11.85 -7.95
C GLY A 16 15.06 -12.65 -8.95
N TRP A 17 14.43 -13.21 -9.98
CA TRP A 17 15.11 -13.96 -11.02
C TRP A 17 16.00 -13.08 -11.89
N VAL A 18 15.45 -11.96 -12.35
CA VAL A 18 16.17 -11.01 -13.22
C VAL A 18 17.35 -10.39 -12.46
N SER A 19 17.15 -10.01 -11.20
CA SER A 19 18.22 -9.49 -10.35
C SER A 19 19.39 -10.46 -10.13
N TRP A 20 19.17 -11.76 -10.30
CA TRP A 20 20.21 -12.78 -10.13
C TRP A 20 20.92 -13.18 -11.42
N LYS A 21 20.20 -13.24 -12.55
CA LYS A 21 20.67 -13.89 -13.79
C LYS A 21 20.91 -12.96 -14.98
N VAL A 22 20.48 -11.71 -14.93
CA VAL A 22 20.50 -10.79 -16.09
C VAL A 22 21.52 -9.67 -15.86
N ASP A 23 22.41 -9.45 -16.83
CA ASP A 23 23.46 -8.42 -16.75
C ASP A 23 22.94 -6.98 -16.75
N ASN A 24 21.81 -6.72 -17.43
CA ASN A 24 21.14 -5.41 -17.43
C ASN A 24 19.69 -5.51 -16.89
N PRO A 25 19.54 -5.67 -15.55
CA PRO A 25 18.26 -6.07 -14.97
C PRO A 25 17.30 -4.89 -14.74
N TYR A 26 17.74 -3.64 -14.89
CA TYR A 26 17.01 -2.44 -14.46
C TYR A 26 15.58 -2.35 -15.02
N THR A 27 15.42 -2.43 -16.35
CA THR A 27 14.11 -2.34 -17.02
C THR A 27 13.18 -3.46 -16.58
N TRP A 28 13.70 -4.67 -16.45
CA TRP A 28 12.94 -5.85 -16.05
C TRP A 28 12.55 -5.81 -14.56
N ILE A 29 13.40 -5.26 -13.70
CA ILE A 29 13.09 -4.99 -12.29
C ILE A 29 11.91 -4.01 -12.20
N LEU A 30 11.90 -2.94 -13.02
CA LEU A 30 10.79 -1.98 -13.05
C LEU A 30 9.48 -2.62 -13.48
N ILE A 31 9.51 -3.47 -14.51
CA ILE A 31 8.32 -4.24 -14.94
C ILE A 31 7.83 -5.14 -13.79
N GLY A 32 8.72 -5.90 -13.16
CA GLY A 32 8.35 -6.76 -12.03
C GLY A 32 7.78 -5.97 -10.84
N ARG A 33 8.30 -4.76 -10.57
CA ARG A 33 7.78 -3.84 -9.56
C ARG A 33 6.39 -3.31 -9.91
N ALA A 34 6.14 -2.97 -11.18
CA ALA A 34 4.82 -2.58 -11.64
C ALA A 34 3.79 -3.71 -11.44
N ILE A 35 4.16 -4.94 -11.81
CA ILE A 35 3.33 -6.13 -11.60
C ILE A 35 3.04 -6.34 -10.10
N GLN A 36 4.05 -6.22 -9.23
CA GLN A 36 3.87 -6.29 -7.78
C GLN A 36 2.91 -5.23 -7.26
N GLY A 37 3.00 -4.00 -7.76
CA GLY A 37 2.08 -2.91 -7.41
C GLY A 37 0.64 -3.23 -7.78
N ILE A 38 0.41 -3.76 -9.00
CA ILE A 38 -0.91 -4.19 -9.46
C ILE A 38 -1.47 -5.29 -8.54
N GLY A 39 -0.66 -6.29 -8.20
CA GLY A 39 -1.04 -7.35 -7.27
C GLY A 39 -1.38 -6.80 -5.89
N ALA A 40 -0.55 -5.93 -5.32
CA ALA A 40 -0.73 -5.37 -3.99
C ALA A 40 -1.99 -4.49 -3.86
N ALA A 41 -2.34 -3.73 -4.91
CA ALA A 41 -3.51 -2.84 -4.91
C ALA A 41 -4.85 -3.58 -4.70
N GLY A 42 -4.92 -4.86 -5.09
CA GLY A 42 -6.15 -5.65 -4.99
C GLY A 42 -6.42 -6.31 -3.64
N ALA A 43 -5.52 -6.19 -2.66
CA ALA A 43 -5.66 -6.91 -1.39
C ALA A 43 -6.71 -6.26 -0.47
N MET A 44 -6.51 -4.99 -0.10
CA MET A 44 -7.38 -4.26 0.84
C MET A 44 -8.84 -4.14 0.38
N PRO A 45 -9.13 -3.80 -0.90
CA PRO A 45 -10.52 -3.69 -1.39
C PRO A 45 -11.31 -5.00 -1.31
N VAL A 46 -10.62 -6.16 -1.23
CA VAL A 46 -11.29 -7.47 -1.08
C VAL A 46 -11.42 -7.87 0.38
N VAL A 47 -10.46 -7.50 1.23
CA VAL A 47 -10.50 -7.81 2.67
C VAL A 47 -11.65 -7.08 3.36
N ILE A 48 -11.82 -5.78 3.07
CA ILE A 48 -12.79 -4.93 3.79
C ILE A 48 -14.23 -5.47 3.66
N PRO A 49 -14.77 -5.76 2.45
CA PRO A 49 -16.09 -6.36 2.32
C PRO A 49 -16.17 -7.76 2.93
N CYS A 50 -15.11 -8.56 2.83
CA CYS A 50 -15.06 -9.90 3.40
C CYS A 50 -15.25 -9.90 4.93
N VAL A 51 -14.67 -8.92 5.64
CA VAL A 51 -14.89 -8.74 7.09
C VAL A 51 -16.33 -8.34 7.38
N GLY A 52 -16.91 -7.46 6.57
CA GLY A 52 -18.32 -7.09 6.66
C GLY A 52 -19.27 -8.28 6.45
N ASP A 53 -18.94 -9.18 5.53
CA ASP A 53 -19.72 -10.39 5.25
C ASP A 53 -19.62 -11.44 6.39
N LEU A 54 -18.51 -11.44 7.15
CA LEU A 54 -18.24 -12.39 8.23
C LEU A 54 -18.96 -12.04 9.54
N TYR A 55 -19.13 -10.75 9.84
CA TYR A 55 -19.69 -10.28 11.11
C TYR A 55 -20.99 -9.51 10.90
N LYS A 56 -22.03 -9.85 11.67
CA LYS A 56 -23.32 -9.15 11.60
C LYS A 56 -23.39 -7.90 12.48
N ASP A 57 -22.54 -7.83 13.51
CA ASP A 57 -22.52 -6.74 14.47
C ASP A 57 -21.47 -5.68 14.07
N GLU A 58 -21.86 -4.40 14.07
CA GLU A 58 -20.99 -3.30 13.66
C GLU A 58 -19.75 -3.15 14.56
N LYS A 59 -19.85 -3.47 15.86
CA LYS A 59 -18.67 -3.40 16.75
C LYS A 59 -17.66 -4.48 16.38
N GLN A 60 -18.13 -5.67 16.00
CA GLN A 60 -17.26 -6.76 15.53
C GLN A 60 -16.60 -6.42 14.19
N VAL A 61 -17.34 -5.81 13.25
CA VAL A 61 -16.77 -5.32 11.97
C VAL A 61 -15.68 -4.28 12.25
N SER A 62 -15.97 -3.28 13.08
CA SER A 62 -15.01 -2.23 13.46
C SER A 62 -13.75 -2.81 14.13
N THR A 63 -13.93 -3.76 15.05
CA THR A 63 -12.82 -4.47 15.70
C THR A 63 -11.97 -5.25 14.70
N GLY A 64 -12.62 -5.96 13.77
CA GLY A 64 -11.94 -6.71 12.70
C GLY A 64 -11.12 -5.79 11.79
N LEU A 65 -11.70 -4.68 11.34
CA LEU A 65 -10.99 -3.65 10.56
C LEU A 65 -9.82 -3.04 11.35
N GLY A 66 -10.00 -2.79 12.65
CA GLY A 66 -8.93 -2.32 13.53
C GLY A 66 -7.75 -3.30 13.61
N ILE A 67 -8.01 -4.60 13.71
CA ILE A 67 -6.97 -5.64 13.69
C ILE A 67 -6.24 -5.66 12.35
N ILE A 68 -6.95 -5.52 11.23
CA ILE A 68 -6.35 -5.50 9.89
C ILE A 68 -5.45 -4.28 9.70
N GLU A 69 -5.89 -3.08 10.08
CA GLU A 69 -5.06 -1.88 9.96
C GLU A 69 -3.88 -1.87 10.92
N THR A 70 -4.05 -2.43 12.12
CA THR A 70 -2.94 -2.64 13.06
C THR A 70 -1.91 -3.59 12.46
N SER A 71 -2.36 -4.69 11.85
CA SER A 71 -1.47 -5.66 11.18
C SER A 71 -0.75 -5.06 9.98
N ASN A 72 -1.44 -4.23 9.19
CA ASN A 72 -0.86 -3.46 8.08
C ASN A 72 0.23 -2.49 8.57
N THR A 73 -0.05 -1.75 9.65
CA THR A 73 0.90 -0.83 10.27
C THR A 73 2.11 -1.58 10.85
N PHE A 74 1.86 -2.71 11.52
CA PHE A 74 2.92 -3.58 12.03
C PHE A 74 3.82 -4.08 10.90
N GLY A 75 3.24 -4.52 9.78
CA GLY A 75 3.99 -4.90 8.58
C GLY A 75 4.85 -3.77 8.02
N LYS A 76 4.35 -2.52 8.01
CA LYS A 76 5.12 -1.33 7.58
C LYS A 76 6.30 -1.01 8.50
N VAL A 77 6.20 -1.32 9.80
CA VAL A 77 7.30 -1.16 10.76
C VAL A 77 8.30 -2.31 10.64
N LEU A 78 7.83 -3.54 10.41
CA LEU A 78 8.67 -4.73 10.33
C LEU A 78 9.40 -4.85 8.98
N SER A 79 8.81 -4.33 7.89
CA SER A 79 9.34 -4.52 6.54
C SER A 79 10.71 -3.89 6.28
N PRO A 80 11.09 -2.70 6.81
CA PRO A 80 12.44 -2.19 6.65
C PRO A 80 13.47 -3.01 7.43
N ILE A 81 13.08 -3.57 8.58
CA ILE A 81 13.96 -4.41 9.41
C ILE A 81 14.26 -5.72 8.68
N LEU A 82 13.22 -6.45 8.26
CA LEU A 82 13.39 -7.69 7.51
C LEU A 82 14.02 -7.45 6.13
N GLY A 83 13.61 -6.39 5.44
CA GLY A 83 14.13 -6.03 4.13
C GLY A 83 15.62 -5.68 4.17
N SER A 84 16.05 -4.87 5.15
CA SER A 84 17.46 -4.53 5.32
C SER A 84 18.31 -5.72 5.74
N ALA A 85 17.82 -6.57 6.65
CA ALA A 85 18.52 -7.80 7.05
C ALA A 85 18.72 -8.76 5.87
N LEU A 86 17.68 -8.98 5.05
CA LEU A 86 17.78 -9.82 3.86
C LEU A 86 18.70 -9.22 2.80
N ALA A 87 18.59 -7.91 2.55
CA ALA A 87 19.44 -7.20 1.59
C ALA A 87 20.92 -7.20 2.00
N ALA A 88 21.21 -7.18 3.31
CA ALA A 88 22.57 -7.25 3.84
C ALA A 88 23.25 -8.61 3.57
N ILE A 89 22.46 -9.70 3.47
CA ILE A 89 22.97 -11.02 3.07
C ILE A 89 23.19 -11.04 1.56
N VAL A 90 22.13 -10.75 0.79
CA VAL A 90 22.18 -10.64 -0.67
C VAL A 90 21.18 -9.57 -1.11
N TRP A 91 21.63 -8.59 -1.90
CA TRP A 91 20.83 -7.40 -2.25
C TRP A 91 19.47 -7.71 -2.92
N PHE A 92 19.37 -8.82 -3.66
CA PHE A 92 18.16 -9.24 -4.36
C PHE A 92 17.27 -10.22 -3.55
N LEU A 93 17.71 -10.65 -2.37
CA LEU A 93 16.99 -11.60 -1.52
C LEU A 93 15.61 -11.08 -1.06
N PRO A 94 15.41 -9.78 -0.75
CA PRO A 94 14.08 -9.25 -0.46
C PRO A 94 13.05 -9.52 -1.56
N PHE A 95 13.48 -9.61 -2.83
CA PHE A 95 12.58 -9.87 -3.95
C PHE A 95 12.10 -11.31 -3.99
N TRP A 96 12.92 -12.26 -3.53
CA TRP A 96 12.55 -13.66 -3.36
C TRP A 96 11.69 -13.91 -2.11
N ALA A 97 11.82 -13.08 -1.08
CA ALA A 97 10.97 -13.19 0.10
C ALA A 97 9.48 -12.90 -0.22
N ILE A 98 9.20 -12.00 -1.16
CA ILE A 98 7.83 -11.62 -1.56
C ILE A 98 7.01 -12.83 -2.07
N PRO A 99 7.43 -13.58 -3.11
CA PRO A 99 6.67 -14.74 -3.58
C PRO A 99 6.51 -15.80 -2.51
N VAL A 100 7.53 -16.04 -1.67
CA VAL A 100 7.44 -16.99 -0.55
C VAL A 100 6.35 -16.57 0.44
N LEU A 101 6.35 -15.30 0.88
CA LEU A 101 5.33 -14.77 1.78
C LEU A 101 3.93 -14.79 1.15
N CYS A 102 3.81 -14.51 -0.15
CA CYS A 102 2.55 -14.60 -0.87
C CYS A 102 2.03 -16.03 -0.94
N ILE A 103 2.89 -17.02 -1.23
CA ILE A 103 2.51 -18.44 -1.26
C ILE A 103 2.06 -18.90 0.12
N VAL A 104 2.82 -18.59 1.18
CA VAL A 104 2.44 -18.90 2.57
C VAL A 104 1.08 -18.29 2.91
N SER A 105 0.84 -17.04 2.51
CA SER A 105 -0.44 -16.36 2.72
C SER A 105 -1.59 -17.03 1.97
N ILE A 106 -1.37 -17.48 0.73
CA ILE A 106 -2.37 -18.21 -0.05
C ILE A 106 -2.71 -19.54 0.63
N VAL A 107 -1.70 -20.30 1.07
CA VAL A 107 -1.89 -21.57 1.78
C VAL A 107 -2.70 -21.35 3.07
N LEU A 108 -2.33 -20.34 3.87
CA LEU A 108 -3.08 -19.97 5.08
C LEU A 108 -4.53 -19.60 4.76
N LEU A 109 -4.78 -18.83 3.70
CA LEU A 109 -6.14 -18.49 3.27
C LEU A 109 -6.95 -19.73 2.88
N LEU A 110 -6.35 -20.65 2.11
CA LEU A 110 -7.04 -21.87 1.67
C LEU A 110 -7.37 -22.83 2.83
N VAL A 111 -6.53 -22.88 3.86
CA VAL A 111 -6.71 -23.76 5.02
C VAL A 111 -7.64 -23.15 6.07
N LEU A 112 -7.50 -21.84 6.35
CA LEU A 112 -8.18 -21.18 7.49
C LEU A 112 -9.46 -20.45 7.09
N VAL A 113 -9.57 -19.94 5.86
CA VAL A 113 -10.70 -19.11 5.45
C VAL A 113 -11.74 -19.97 4.73
N LYS A 114 -12.80 -20.32 5.44
CA LYS A 114 -14.05 -20.80 4.83
C LYS A 114 -14.80 -19.60 4.25
N ALA A 115 -14.43 -19.21 3.03
CA ALA A 115 -15.15 -18.19 2.31
C ALA A 115 -16.57 -18.69 1.99
N LYS A 116 -17.59 -17.93 2.42
CA LYS A 116 -18.96 -18.15 1.96
C LYS A 116 -18.99 -17.85 0.47
N LYS A 117 -19.34 -18.84 -0.36
CA LYS A 117 -19.43 -18.67 -1.81
C LYS A 117 -20.50 -17.60 -2.06
N GLN A 118 -20.12 -16.46 -2.64
CA GLN A 118 -21.10 -15.46 -3.06
C GLN A 118 -21.89 -16.07 -4.23
N GLU A 119 -23.17 -16.35 -3.99
CA GLU A 119 -24.15 -16.69 -5.02
C GLU A 119 -24.60 -15.38 -5.65
N GLY A 120 -23.90 -14.94 -6.68
CA GLY A 120 -24.24 -13.73 -7.43
C GLY A 120 -23.54 -13.72 -8.78
N GLU A 121 -24.26 -13.34 -9.83
CA GLU A 121 -23.67 -13.13 -11.15
C GLU A 121 -22.63 -12.03 -11.07
N VAL A 122 -21.43 -12.30 -11.61
CA VAL A 122 -20.36 -11.30 -11.69
C VAL A 122 -20.84 -10.20 -12.64
N PRO A 123 -21.00 -8.94 -12.20
CA PRO A 123 -21.51 -7.90 -13.08
C PRO A 123 -20.57 -7.73 -14.28
N PRO A 124 -21.11 -7.53 -15.49
CA PRO A 124 -20.30 -7.40 -16.70
C PRO A 124 -19.36 -6.18 -16.59
N LEU A 125 -18.15 -6.29 -17.15
CA LEU A 125 -17.10 -5.25 -17.08
C LEU A 125 -17.60 -3.87 -17.51
N LYS A 126 -18.53 -3.83 -18.47
CA LYS A 126 -19.15 -2.59 -18.96
C LYS A 126 -19.95 -1.86 -17.87
N GLU A 127 -20.69 -2.59 -17.04
CA GLU A 127 -21.45 -2.03 -15.92
C GLU A 127 -20.52 -1.58 -14.80
N PHE A 128 -19.47 -2.37 -14.51
CA PHE A 128 -18.45 -1.99 -13.54
C PHE A 128 -17.75 -0.67 -13.91
N ILE A 129 -17.31 -0.52 -15.17
CA ILE A 129 -16.69 0.72 -15.66
C ILE A 129 -17.69 1.88 -15.62
N LYS A 130 -18.95 1.65 -16.01
CA LYS A 130 -20.00 2.67 -15.95
C LYS A 130 -20.19 3.19 -14.52
N SER A 131 -20.18 2.30 -13.52
CA SER A 131 -20.28 2.65 -12.10
C SER A 131 -19.06 3.43 -11.59
N ILE A 132 -17.84 3.07 -12.03
CA ILE A 132 -16.62 3.82 -11.71
C ILE A 132 -16.70 5.24 -12.28
N VAL A 133 -17.07 5.38 -13.55
CA VAL A 133 -17.17 6.68 -14.22
C VAL A 133 -18.26 7.53 -13.59
N ALA A 134 -19.41 6.95 -13.25
CA ALA A 134 -20.48 7.65 -12.55
C ALA A 134 -20.02 8.18 -11.18
N THR A 135 -19.35 7.33 -10.40
CA THR A 135 -18.80 7.70 -9.08
C THR A 135 -17.75 8.80 -9.20
N PHE A 136 -16.88 8.72 -10.21
CA PHE A 136 -15.89 9.76 -10.48
C PHE A 136 -16.54 11.08 -10.92
N ARG A 137 -17.66 11.05 -11.64
CA ARG A 137 -18.38 12.25 -12.06
C ARG A 137 -19.10 12.94 -10.89
N GLU A 138 -19.61 12.15 -9.94
CA GLU A 138 -20.32 12.65 -8.76
C GLU A 138 -19.35 13.15 -7.67
N LYS A 139 -18.31 12.34 -7.35
CA LYS A 139 -17.38 12.61 -6.23
C LYS A 139 -15.98 13.03 -6.68
N GLY A 140 -15.77 13.28 -7.97
CA GLY A 140 -14.47 13.58 -8.56
C GLY A 140 -13.76 14.76 -7.93
N ARG A 141 -14.49 15.83 -7.60
CA ARG A 141 -13.90 17.00 -6.89
C ARG A 141 -13.27 16.60 -5.55
N TRP A 142 -13.94 15.76 -4.77
CA TRP A 142 -13.44 15.29 -3.48
C TRP A 142 -12.30 14.28 -3.63
N LEU A 143 -12.39 13.38 -4.61
CA LEU A 143 -11.32 12.43 -4.93
C LEU A 143 -10.04 13.14 -5.39
N VAL A 144 -10.15 14.13 -6.29
CA VAL A 144 -9.01 14.92 -6.75
C VAL A 144 -8.39 15.69 -5.59
N GLN A 145 -9.19 16.26 -4.69
CA GLN A 145 -8.68 16.90 -3.47
C GLN A 145 -7.85 15.92 -2.63
N LEU A 146 -8.36 14.72 -2.35
CA LEU A 146 -7.60 13.70 -1.63
C LEU A 146 -6.30 13.32 -2.33
N LEU A 147 -6.34 13.10 -3.65
CA LEU A 147 -5.14 12.77 -4.42
C LEU A 147 -4.10 13.90 -4.38
N CYS A 148 -4.54 15.16 -4.49
CA CYS A 148 -3.67 16.31 -4.34
C CYS A 148 -3.03 16.38 -2.94
N LEU A 149 -3.79 16.07 -1.88
CA LEU A 149 -3.25 16.01 -0.52
C LEU A 149 -2.18 14.93 -0.39
N PHE A 150 -2.49 13.70 -0.81
CA PHE A 150 -1.52 12.60 -0.81
C PHE A 150 -0.25 12.94 -1.59
N TYR A 151 -0.39 13.57 -2.77
CA TYR A 151 0.75 14.01 -3.57
C TYR A 151 1.58 15.09 -2.87
N SER A 152 0.93 16.06 -2.21
CA SER A 152 1.62 17.12 -1.47
C SER A 152 2.44 16.59 -0.30
N GLU A 153 1.88 15.64 0.46
CA GLU A 153 2.58 14.98 1.58
C GLU A 153 3.75 14.14 1.07
N PHE A 154 3.54 13.36 0.01
CA PHE A 154 4.60 12.54 -0.59
C PHE A 154 5.75 13.40 -1.11
N SER A 155 5.45 14.49 -1.82
CA SER A 155 6.44 15.44 -2.33
C SER A 155 7.22 16.11 -1.20
N PHE A 156 6.54 16.46 -0.10
CA PHE A 156 7.18 17.06 1.07
C PHE A 156 8.11 16.09 1.79
N ILE A 157 7.70 14.84 1.99
CA ILE A 157 8.55 13.78 2.55
C ILE A 157 9.81 13.62 1.68
N CYS A 158 9.67 13.55 0.36
CA CYS A 158 10.81 13.48 -0.55
C CYS A 158 11.75 14.69 -0.42
N GLN A 159 11.20 15.91 -0.33
CA GLN A 159 12.01 17.12 -0.12
C GLN A 159 12.74 17.10 1.23
N LEU A 160 12.10 16.60 2.29
CA LEU A 160 12.73 16.44 3.60
C LEU A 160 13.87 15.43 3.56
N TYR A 161 13.67 14.27 2.91
CA TYR A 161 14.73 13.28 2.72
C TYR A 161 15.90 13.87 1.93
N TRP A 162 15.63 14.60 0.85
CA TRP A 162 16.66 15.26 0.07
C TRP A 162 17.46 16.27 0.90
N ASN A 163 16.76 17.11 1.67
CA ASN A 163 17.38 18.14 2.50
C ASN A 163 18.19 17.53 3.66
N GLN A 164 17.70 16.43 4.25
CA GLN A 164 18.47 15.67 5.25
C GLN A 164 19.75 15.09 4.67
N SER A 165 19.69 14.45 3.50
CA SER A 165 20.88 13.92 2.83
C SER A 165 21.92 15.01 2.55
N MET A 166 21.47 16.18 2.07
CA MET A 166 22.35 17.34 1.83
C MET A 166 22.95 17.91 3.13
N THR A 167 22.14 18.09 4.18
CA THR A 167 22.60 18.67 5.45
C THR A 167 23.55 17.72 6.19
N PHE A 168 23.31 16.41 6.13
CA PHE A 168 24.21 15.40 6.69
C PHE A 168 25.58 15.43 5.98
N MET A 169 25.57 15.60 4.67
CA MET A 169 26.79 15.68 3.84
C MET A 169 27.60 16.96 4.09
N VAL A 170 26.94 18.09 4.42
CA VAL A 170 27.60 19.40 4.59
C VAL A 170 27.93 19.74 6.04
N TYR A 171 27.09 19.40 7.02
CA TYR A 171 27.19 19.93 8.39
C TYR A 171 27.29 18.86 9.50
N GLY A 172 27.08 17.58 9.21
CA GLY A 172 27.22 16.51 10.21
C GLY A 172 26.32 16.62 11.46
N LYS A 173 25.29 17.48 11.48
CA LYS A 173 24.39 17.69 12.65
C LYS A 173 22.92 17.76 12.25
N GLY A 174 22.10 16.87 12.81
CA GLY A 174 20.67 16.68 12.48
C GLY A 174 19.64 17.48 13.30
N VAL A 175 20.05 18.49 14.08
CA VAL A 175 19.18 19.12 15.11
C VAL A 175 18.19 20.16 14.55
N TYR A 176 18.50 20.80 13.42
CA TYR A 176 17.68 21.91 12.86
C TYR A 176 16.30 21.49 12.30
N LEU A 177 16.05 20.19 12.07
CA LEU A 177 14.83 19.74 11.40
C LEU A 177 13.59 19.69 12.29
N ARG A 178 13.73 19.58 13.62
CA ARG A 178 12.61 19.30 14.53
C ARG A 178 11.58 20.43 14.61
N PHE A 179 12.00 21.67 14.35
CA PHE A 179 11.10 22.85 14.28
C PHE A 179 10.27 22.92 13.00
N ARG A 180 10.74 22.35 11.87
CA ARG A 180 10.01 22.38 10.58
C ARG A 180 8.81 21.42 10.58
N TYR A 181 8.94 20.27 11.25
CA TYR A 181 7.85 19.29 11.40
C TYR A 181 6.63 19.86 12.15
N LEU A 182 6.87 20.70 13.17
CA LEU A 182 5.80 21.27 14.00
C LEU A 182 4.90 22.23 13.20
N TYR A 183 5.49 23.04 12.31
CA TYR A 183 4.74 24.00 11.49
C TYR A 183 3.83 23.31 10.46
N CYS A 184 4.27 22.18 9.90
CA CYS A 184 3.52 21.44 8.89
C CYS A 184 2.33 20.69 9.50
N HIS A 185 2.51 20.13 10.70
CA HIS A 185 1.42 19.49 11.44
C HIS A 185 0.27 20.47 11.75
N LEU A 186 0.59 21.75 11.96
CA LEU A 186 -0.41 22.81 12.15
C LEU A 186 -1.16 23.15 10.85
N VAL A 187 -0.48 23.16 9.69
CA VAL A 187 -1.11 23.37 8.38
C VAL A 187 -2.03 22.21 8.01
N HIS A 188 -1.61 20.96 8.30
CA HIS A 188 -2.42 19.77 8.06
C HIS A 188 -3.70 19.78 8.91
N ILE A 189 -3.59 20.11 10.21
CA ILE A 189 -4.75 20.28 11.10
C ILE A 189 -5.69 21.38 10.58
N TRP A 190 -5.13 22.49 10.08
CA TRP A 190 -5.93 23.59 9.52
C TRP A 190 -6.66 23.18 8.23
N LEU A 191 -6.00 22.44 7.34
CA LEU A 191 -6.58 21.99 6.08
C LEU A 191 -7.69 20.96 6.29
N VAL A 192 -7.49 20.02 7.23
CA VAL A 192 -8.50 19.03 7.62
C VAL A 192 -9.73 19.73 8.22
N LYS A 193 -9.54 20.68 9.13
CA LYS A 193 -10.64 21.51 9.65
C LYS A 193 -11.39 22.26 8.55
N LYS A 194 -10.68 22.80 7.56
CA LYS A 194 -11.29 23.52 6.44
C LYS A 194 -12.12 22.59 5.54
N LEU A 195 -11.73 21.33 5.42
CA LEU A 195 -12.49 20.31 4.67
C LEU A 195 -13.73 19.81 5.44
N GLU A 196 -13.70 19.77 6.77
CA GLU A 196 -14.88 19.49 7.60
C GLU A 196 -15.94 20.59 7.46
N ILE A 197 -15.52 21.87 7.41
CA ILE A 197 -16.41 23.02 7.21
C ILE A 197 -17.11 22.98 5.83
N ILE A 198 -16.50 22.35 4.82
CA ILE A 198 -17.07 22.23 3.46
C ILE A 198 -18.06 21.04 3.36
N LYS A 199 -18.11 20.16 4.36
CA LYS A 199 -19.05 19.03 4.44
C LYS A 199 -20.34 19.34 5.20
N MET A 200 -20.48 20.52 5.82
CA MET A 200 -21.72 21.06 6.39
C MET A 200 -22.34 22.07 5.43
#